data_AF-A0A9R0SRV2-F1
#
_entry.id   AF-A0A9R0SRV2-F1
#
_cell.length_a   1.000
_cell.length_b   1.000
_cell.length_c   1.000
_cell.angle_alpha   90.00
_cell.angle_beta   90.00
_cell.angle_gamma   90.00
#
_symmetry.space_group_name_H-M   'P 1'
#
loop_
_entity.id
_entity.type
_entity.pdbx_description
1 polymer ?
#
loop_
_entity_poly.entity_id
_entity_poly.type
_entity_poly.pdbx_seq_one_letter_code
_entity_poly.pdbx_strand_id
1 'polypeptide(L)'
;MQLITADGEREDMDFFFGCAHDQQGKLLDSPASTDGILGLSNGAMSLTTQLAKQEIVSNVFGHCITDPSSSGYMFLGDDYIPRWGMKWVPVCNGLE
;
A
#
# COMPACT_ATOMS: atom_id res chain seq x y z
N MET A 1 14.99 -0.14 7.72
CA MET A 1 14.78 0.24 6.30
C MET A 1 15.06 1.73 6.21
N GLN A 2 15.67 2.25 5.16
CA GLN A 2 15.88 3.71 5.05
C GLN A 2 14.75 4.33 4.25
N LEU A 3 14.05 5.27 4.87
CA LEU A 3 13.17 6.20 4.17
C LEU A 3 14.04 7.29 3.57
N ILE A 4 13.92 7.49 2.26
CA ILE A 4 14.58 8.61 1.57
C ILE A 4 13.48 9.57 1.14
N THR A 5 13.49 10.77 1.70
CA THR A 5 12.49 11.80 1.42
C THR A 5 12.79 12.51 0.10
N ALA A 6 11.84 13.31 -0.39
CA ALA A 6 11.99 14.04 -1.66
C ALA A 6 13.14 15.07 -1.63
N ASP A 7 13.45 15.60 -0.46
CA ASP A 7 14.60 16.47 -0.16
C ASP A 7 15.91 15.71 0.06
N GLY A 8 15.87 14.37 0.06
CA GLY A 8 17.05 13.50 0.13
C GLY A 8 17.50 13.15 1.55
N GLU A 9 16.76 13.59 2.57
CA GLU A 9 16.99 13.20 3.96
C GLU A 9 16.76 11.69 4.13
N ARG A 10 17.54 11.11 5.04
CA ARG A 10 17.54 9.66 5.29
C ARG A 10 17.16 9.40 6.73
N GLU A 11 16.02 8.75 6.90
CA GLU A 11 15.52 8.36 8.22
C GLU A 11 15.54 6.85 8.35
N ASP A 12 16.08 6.37 9.47
CA ASP A 12 16.03 4.95 9.82
C ASP A 12 14.61 4.64 10.33
N MET A 13 13.89 3.85 9.55
CA MET A 13 12.52 3.49 9.81
C MET A 13 12.43 2.05 10.33
N ASP A 14 11.73 1.87 11.45
CA ASP A 14 11.37 0.55 11.95
C ASP A 14 10.20 0.02 11.11
N PHE A 15 10.50 -0.92 10.22
CA PHE A 15 9.55 -1.43 9.25
C PHE A 15 9.73 -2.93 9.06
N PHE A 16 8.61 -3.63 9.10
CA PHE A 16 8.55 -5.07 9.03
C PHE A 16 7.81 -5.53 7.78
N PHE A 17 8.37 -6.51 7.10
CA PHE A 17 7.68 -7.27 6.06
C PHE A 17 8.01 -8.75 6.23
N GLY A 18 7.14 -9.61 5.71
CA GLY A 18 7.35 -11.05 5.76
C GLY A 18 8.26 -11.53 4.64
N CYS A 19 9.20 -12.42 4.96
CA CYS A 19 9.86 -13.24 3.96
C CYS A 19 8.98 -14.45 3.64
N ALA A 20 8.85 -14.78 2.36
CA ALA A 20 8.14 -15.96 1.90
C ALA A 20 9.05 -16.83 1.03
N HIS A 21 8.93 -18.14 1.19
CA HIS A 21 9.64 -19.15 0.42
C HIS A 21 8.62 -20.18 -0.12
N ASP A 22 8.99 -20.91 -1.16
CA ASP A 22 8.19 -22.00 -1.73
C ASP A 22 6.75 -21.60 -2.08
N GLN A 23 6.59 -20.46 -2.76
CA GLN A 23 5.29 -19.96 -3.21
C GLN A 23 4.63 -20.98 -4.15
N GLN A 24 3.32 -21.19 -3.98
CA GLN A 24 2.55 -22.14 -4.78
C GLN A 24 1.32 -21.45 -5.38
N GLY A 25 0.77 -22.06 -6.44
CA GLY A 25 -0.45 -21.59 -7.11
C GLY A 25 -0.20 -20.45 -8.11
N LYS A 26 -1.29 -19.77 -8.51
CA LYS A 26 -1.31 -18.81 -9.63
C LYS A 26 -0.53 -17.51 -9.38
N LEU A 27 -0.02 -17.31 -8.18
CA LEU A 27 0.84 -16.16 -7.85
C LEU A 27 2.16 -16.20 -8.62
N LEU A 28 2.65 -17.40 -8.95
CA LEU A 28 3.83 -17.58 -9.81
C LEU A 28 3.50 -17.45 -11.30
N ASP A 29 2.22 -17.49 -11.68
CA ASP A 29 1.76 -17.39 -13.07
C ASP A 29 1.64 -15.92 -13.52
N SER A 30 2.05 -14.96 -12.68
CA SER A 30 2.03 -13.53 -13.01
C SER A 30 2.92 -13.25 -14.22
N PRO A 31 2.43 -12.51 -15.25
CA PRO A 31 3.23 -12.15 -16.42
C PRO A 31 4.40 -11.21 -16.10
N ALA A 32 4.36 -10.54 -14.95
CA ALA A 32 5.42 -9.67 -14.47
C ALA A 32 6.30 -10.45 -13.48
N SER A 33 7.63 -10.31 -13.60
CA SER A 33 8.58 -10.80 -12.60
C SER A 33 8.37 -10.02 -11.28
N THR A 34 7.46 -10.51 -10.44
CA THR A 34 7.17 -9.95 -9.12
C THR A 34 7.87 -10.77 -8.05
N ASP A 35 8.75 -10.13 -7.29
CA ASP A 35 9.50 -10.78 -6.19
C ASP A 35 8.70 -10.86 -4.87
N GLY A 36 7.44 -10.42 -4.87
CA GLY A 36 6.62 -10.42 -3.65
C GLY A 36 5.20 -9.91 -3.84
N ILE A 37 4.48 -9.81 -2.71
CA ILE A 37 3.08 -9.35 -2.63
C ILE A 37 3.01 -8.15 -1.70
N LEU A 38 2.33 -7.09 -2.13
CA LEU A 38 1.98 -5.96 -1.29
C LEU A 38 0.55 -6.11 -0.77
N GLY A 39 0.40 -6.39 0.53
CA GLY A 39 -0.92 -6.46 1.18
C GLY A 39 -1.44 -5.08 1.60
N LEU A 40 -2.66 -4.72 1.17
CA LEU A 40 -3.31 -3.43 1.44
C LEU A 40 -4.48 -3.55 2.44
N SER A 41 -4.43 -4.53 3.34
CA SER A 41 -5.48 -4.72 4.36
C SER A 41 -5.43 -3.63 5.43
N ASN A 42 -6.48 -3.57 6.27
CA ASN A 42 -6.50 -2.74 7.49
C ASN A 42 -5.68 -3.35 8.65
N GLY A 43 -4.84 -4.36 8.38
CA GLY A 43 -4.06 -5.06 9.38
C GLY A 43 -2.88 -4.25 9.91
N ALA A 44 -2.46 -4.54 11.15
CA ALA A 44 -1.38 -3.83 11.83
C ALA A 44 -0.02 -3.87 11.12
N MET A 45 0.18 -4.84 10.22
CA MET A 45 1.40 -5.03 9.42
C MET A 45 1.27 -4.52 7.98
N SER A 46 0.14 -3.93 7.57
CA SER A 46 0.04 -3.34 6.23
C SER A 46 0.98 -2.14 6.09
N LEU A 47 1.48 -1.89 4.88
CA LEU A 47 2.42 -0.80 4.58
C LEU A 47 1.91 0.54 5.10
N THR A 48 0.65 0.88 4.78
CA THR A 48 0.02 2.14 5.19
C THR A 48 -0.09 2.26 6.70
N THR A 49 -0.45 1.18 7.41
CA THR A 49 -0.57 1.20 8.86
C THR A 49 0.79 1.39 9.55
N GLN A 50 1.85 0.77 9.02
CA GLN A 50 3.21 0.93 9.56
C GLN A 50 3.75 2.35 9.38
N LEU A 51 3.51 2.98 8.23
CA LEU A 51 3.91 4.36 7.98
C LEU A 51 3.11 5.35 8.83
N ALA A 52 1.80 5.11 8.99
CA ALA A 52 0.94 5.97 9.80
C ALA A 52 1.27 5.92 11.29
N LYS A 53 1.72 4.76 11.81
CA LYS A 53 2.21 4.64 13.20
C LYS A 53 3.44 5.51 13.47
N GLN A 54 4.20 5.86 12.43
CA GLN A 54 5.37 6.73 12.51
C GLN A 54 5.05 8.16 12.06
N GLU A 55 3.76 8.49 11.91
CA GLU A 55 3.27 9.83 11.55
C GLU A 55 3.80 10.35 10.20
N ILE A 56 4.24 9.45 9.30
CA ILE A 56 4.77 9.83 7.97
C ILE A 56 3.64 10.18 7.00
N VAL A 57 2.53 9.42 7.04
CA VAL A 57 1.32 9.64 6.24
C VAL A 57 0.09 9.29 7.06
N SER A 58 -1.07 9.84 6.71
CA SER A 58 -2.35 9.35 7.22
C SER A 58 -2.56 7.87 6.87
N ASN A 59 -3.28 7.11 7.73
CA ASN A 59 -3.61 5.70 7.47
C ASN A 59 -4.70 5.54 6.41
N VAL A 60 -4.39 5.99 5.21
CA VAL A 60 -5.25 6.00 4.03
C VAL A 60 -4.41 5.59 2.83
N PHE A 61 -4.99 4.82 1.92
CA PHE A 61 -4.42 4.61 0.60
C PHE A 61 -5.52 4.77 -0.44
N GLY A 62 -5.12 5.14 -1.65
CA GLY A 62 -6.01 5.16 -2.80
C GLY A 62 -5.31 4.56 -4.01
N HIS A 63 -6.10 3.98 -4.90
CA HIS A 63 -5.58 3.43 -6.15
C HIS A 63 -6.55 3.68 -7.30
N CYS A 64 -5.99 3.82 -8.49
CA CYS A 64 -6.70 3.76 -9.75
C CYS A 64 -6.12 2.60 -10.55
N ILE A 65 -6.86 1.51 -10.65
CA ILE A 65 -6.49 0.36 -11.48
C ILE A 65 -7.08 0.61 -12.87
N THR A 66 -6.23 0.53 -13.88
CA THR A 66 -6.59 0.72 -15.28
C THR A 66 -6.53 -0.60 -16.04
N ASP A 67 -6.93 -0.57 -17.31
CA ASP A 67 -6.67 -1.68 -18.21
C ASP A 67 -5.15 -1.87 -18.47
N PRO A 68 -4.70 -3.04 -18.95
CA PRO A 68 -3.29 -3.34 -19.16
C PRO A 68 -2.56 -2.44 -20.17
N SER A 69 -3.27 -1.66 -20.99
CA SER A 69 -2.67 -0.75 -21.97
C SER A 69 -2.41 0.66 -21.42
N SER A 70 -2.79 0.91 -20.17
CA SER A 70 -2.67 2.20 -19.49
C SER A 70 -1.97 2.06 -18.12
N SER A 71 -1.40 3.17 -17.65
CA SER A 71 -0.74 3.22 -16.33
C SER A 71 -1.73 3.68 -15.26
N GLY A 72 -1.95 2.82 -14.27
CA GLY A 72 -2.64 3.19 -13.03
C GLY A 72 -1.74 3.98 -12.08
N TYR A 73 -2.31 4.33 -10.93
CA TYR A 73 -1.54 4.93 -9.84
C TYR A 73 -2.02 4.39 -8.49
N MET A 74 -1.15 4.50 -7.50
CA MET A 74 -1.45 4.26 -6.10
C MET A 74 -0.79 5.37 -5.28
N PHE A 75 -1.48 5.83 -4.24
CA PHE A 75 -0.95 6.77 -3.26
C PHE A 75 -1.20 6.30 -1.84
N LEU A 76 -0.34 6.75 -0.93
CA LEU A 76 -0.44 6.56 0.51
C LEU A 76 -0.63 7.93 1.15
N GLY A 77 -1.46 8.02 2.19
CA GLY A 77 -1.90 9.29 2.77
C GLY A 77 -3.19 9.82 2.15
N ASP A 78 -3.59 11.02 2.59
CA ASP A 78 -4.86 11.66 2.28
C ASP A 78 -4.74 12.91 1.38
N ASP A 79 -3.52 13.34 1.05
CA ASP A 79 -3.25 14.52 0.22
C ASP A 79 -3.88 14.44 -1.18
N TYR A 80 -3.96 13.24 -1.74
CA TYR A 80 -4.48 12.99 -3.10
C TYR A 80 -5.98 12.67 -3.14
N ILE A 81 -6.70 12.75 -2.02
CA ILE A 81 -8.16 12.49 -2.01
C ILE A 81 -8.90 13.63 -2.72
N PRO A 82 -9.69 13.35 -3.77
CA PRO A 82 -10.45 14.39 -4.46
C PRO A 82 -11.43 15.09 -3.52
N ARG A 83 -11.40 16.43 -3.51
CA ARG A 83 -12.29 17.25 -2.65
C ARG A 83 -13.77 17.20 -3.07
N TRP A 84 -14.07 16.68 -4.26
CA TRP A 84 -15.41 16.60 -4.84
C TRP A 84 -15.55 15.37 -5.74
N GLY A 85 -16.79 14.94 -5.99
CA GLY A 85 -17.08 13.80 -6.88
C GLY A 85 -16.95 12.41 -6.26
N MET A 86 -16.47 12.31 -5.02
CA MET A 86 -16.37 11.05 -4.28
C MET A 86 -17.72 10.67 -3.64
N LYS A 87 -18.03 9.38 -3.63
CA LYS A 87 -19.08 8.80 -2.78
C LYS A 87 -18.43 7.91 -1.74
N TRP A 88 -18.86 8.05 -0.49
CA TRP A 88 -18.30 7.33 0.64
C TRP A 88 -19.27 6.31 1.18
N VAL A 89 -18.73 5.17 1.59
CA VAL A 89 -19.43 4.13 2.33
C VAL A 89 -18.56 3.69 3.50
N PRO A 90 -19.14 3.35 4.66
CA PRO A 90 -18.36 2.79 5.76
C PRO A 90 -17.65 1.51 5.31
N VAL A 91 -16.38 1.36 5.69
CA VAL A 91 -15.64 0.10 5.50
C VAL A 91 -16.13 -0.87 6.56
N CYS A 92 -16.68 -2.01 6.15
CA CYS A 92 -17.07 -3.08 7.07
C CYS A 92 -15.82 -3.77 7.60
N ASN A 93 -15.50 -3.59 8.88
CA ASN A 93 -14.51 -4.40 9.57
C ASN A 93 -15.21 -5.72 9.92
N GLY A 94 -15.03 -6.76 9.10
CA GLY A 94 -15.73 -8.04 9.20
C GLY A 94 -15.77 -8.64 10.60
N LEU A 95 -16.81 -8.27 11.34
CA LEU A 95 -17.27 -8.82 12.62
C LEU A 95 -18.79 -8.91 12.49
N GLU A 96 -19.23 -9.80 11.61
CA GLU A 96 -20.53 -10.50 11.64
C GLU A 96 -20.28 -11.97 11.32
#